data_AF-A0A242U069-F1
#
_entry.id   AF-A0A242U069-F1
#
_cell.length_a   1.000
_cell.length_b   1.000
_cell.length_c   1.000
_cell.angle_alpha   90.00
_cell.angle_beta   90.00
_cell.angle_gamma   90.00
#
_symmetry.space_group_name_H-M   'P 1'
#
loop_
_entity.id
_entity.type
_entity.pdbx_description
1 polymer ?
#
loop_
_entity_poly.entity_id
_entity_poly.type
_entity_poly.pdbx_seq_one_letter_code
_entity_poly.pdbx_strand_id
1 'polypeptide(L)'
;MKKKVITALIAVAIGHIGVLWAVSHIKPAELKPIDKKPLQVRFVKIQEQPKPLPPKPKEPPKKPEPKKEVKEVKVVEKPVTPPKKVEKIQQVKKAETPKETVKTEPKVETKVVTTTTTVTEKVVEKPKPVVQEAPKAQPAPDPSPKRVSIGGSGVQWSRSPRLTVSPKDLQGEARSVVVLIEADEKGKIINVRVTRSSGISSLDDKVVRAVRGAKFKPYMENGVAYPIRAEQPFDLTP
;
A
#
# COMPACT_ATOMS: atom_id res chain seq x y z
N MET A 1 26.41 33.54 61.31
CA MET A 1 25.64 32.71 60.35
C MET A 1 26.28 32.61 58.96
N LYS A 2 26.86 33.69 58.40
CA LYS A 2 27.42 33.72 57.03
C LYS A 2 28.53 32.68 56.73
N LYS A 3 29.42 32.38 57.69
CA LYS A 3 30.55 31.46 57.49
C LYS A 3 30.10 30.02 57.19
N LYS A 4 29.07 29.53 57.89
CA LYS A 4 28.52 28.17 57.70
C LYS A 4 27.80 28.01 56.35
N VAL A 5 27.16 29.07 55.86
CA VAL A 5 26.48 29.08 54.55
C VAL A 5 27.48 29.06 53.40
N ILE A 6 28.59 29.81 53.51
CA ILE A 6 29.67 29.79 52.51
C ILE A 6 30.31 28.39 52.44
N THR A 7 30.58 27.77 53.59
CA THR A 7 31.12 26.40 53.62
C THR A 7 30.16 25.38 52.99
N ALA A 8 28.85 25.51 53.23
CA ALA A 8 27.85 24.64 52.61
C ALA A 8 27.80 24.80 51.08
N LEU A 9 27.87 26.03 50.56
CA LEU A 9 27.89 26.29 49.13
C LEU A 9 29.14 25.75 48.43
N ILE A 10 30.31 25.86 49.09
CA ILE A 10 31.56 25.29 48.55
C ILE A 10 31.48 23.76 48.48
N ALA A 11 30.93 23.11 49.52
CA ALA A 11 30.76 21.66 49.53
C ALA A 11 29.82 21.19 48.41
N VAL A 12 28.73 21.91 48.16
CA VAL A 12 27.80 21.62 47.07
C VAL A 12 28.47 21.81 45.71
N ALA A 13 29.26 22.87 45.52
CA ALA A 13 29.97 23.11 44.27
C ALA A 13 30.98 22.00 43.96
N ILE A 14 31.75 21.54 44.96
CA ILE A 14 32.69 20.42 44.81
C ILE A 14 31.94 19.13 44.46
N GLY A 15 30.79 18.88 45.09
CA GLY A 15 29.94 17.73 44.76
C GLY A 15 29.48 17.74 43.29
N HIS A 16 29.04 18.89 42.77
CA HIS A 16 28.61 19.01 41.38
C HIS A 16 29.76 18.80 40.39
N ILE A 17 30.94 19.34 40.69
CA ILE A 17 32.14 19.15 39.87
C ILE A 17 32.55 17.67 39.87
N GLY A 18 32.48 16.99 41.01
CA GLY A 18 32.76 15.56 41.12
C GLY A 18 31.78 14.69 40.32
N VAL A 19 30.48 15.02 40.37
CA VAL A 19 29.45 14.31 39.59
C VAL A 19 29.67 14.50 38.09
N LEU A 20 29.94 15.73 37.64
CA LEU A 20 30.22 16.01 36.23
C LEU A 20 31.50 15.29 35.75
N TRP A 21 32.54 15.25 36.57
CA TRP A 21 33.76 14.51 36.26
C TRP A 21 33.51 13.01 36.14
N ALA A 22 32.75 12.42 37.07
CA ALA A 22 32.40 11.01 37.03
C ALA A 22 31.59 10.65 35.76
N VAL A 23 30.57 11.44 35.42
CA VAL A 23 29.77 11.22 34.21
C VAL A 23 30.63 11.31 32.94
N SER A 24 31.59 12.24 32.91
CA SER A 24 32.52 12.38 31.77
C SER A 24 33.44 11.17 31.57
N HIS A 25 33.68 10.36 32.61
CA HIS A 25 34.58 9.20 32.55
C HIS A 25 33.85 7.85 32.41
N ILE A 26 32.52 7.85 32.40
CA ILE A 26 31.75 6.63 32.14
C ILE A 26 31.85 6.33 30.64
N LYS A 27 32.61 5.28 30.30
CA LYS A 27 32.70 4.78 28.92
C LYS A 27 31.34 4.24 28.48
N PRO A 28 30.84 4.62 27.29
CA PRO A 28 29.61 4.04 26.76
C PRO A 28 29.80 2.54 26.56
N ALA A 29 28.81 1.75 26.98
CA ALA A 29 28.85 0.30 26.81
C ALA A 29 28.84 -0.03 25.31
N GLU A 30 29.98 -0.43 24.76
CA GLU A 30 30.09 -0.94 23.40
C GLU A 30 29.43 -2.32 23.32
N LEU A 31 28.30 -2.39 22.62
CA LEU A 31 27.64 -3.64 22.31
C LEU A 31 28.53 -4.44 21.35
N LYS A 32 28.91 -5.65 21.74
CA LYS A 32 29.68 -6.56 20.88
C LYS A 32 28.94 -6.74 19.54
N PRO A 33 29.60 -6.50 18.40
CA PRO A 33 28.99 -6.74 17.09
C PRO A 33 28.47 -8.18 17.01
N ILE A 34 27.20 -8.33 16.63
CA ILE A 34 26.58 -9.65 16.46
C ILE A 34 27.15 -10.24 15.17
N ASP A 35 28.09 -11.17 15.32
CA ASP A 35 28.67 -11.95 14.22
C ASP A 35 27.63 -12.97 13.73
N LYS A 36 26.81 -12.57 12.74
CA LYS A 36 25.86 -13.46 12.08
C LYS A 36 26.56 -14.17 10.94
N LYS A 37 26.89 -15.44 11.16
CA LYS A 37 27.40 -16.34 10.12
C LYS A 37 26.42 -16.36 8.93
N PRO A 38 26.91 -16.19 7.69
CA PRO A 38 26.04 -16.16 6.51
C PRO A 38 25.32 -17.49 6.33
N LEU A 39 24.01 -17.44 6.03
CA LEU A 39 23.23 -18.63 5.70
C LEU A 39 23.77 -19.26 4.41
N GLN A 40 24.20 -20.50 4.51
CA GLN A 40 24.63 -21.29 3.36
C GLN A 40 23.38 -21.79 2.62
N VAL A 41 23.05 -21.14 1.51
CA VAL A 41 21.99 -21.60 0.61
C VAL A 41 22.53 -22.70 -0.31
N ARG A 42 22.05 -23.93 -0.13
CA ARG A 42 22.31 -25.04 -1.05
C ARG A 42 21.34 -24.90 -2.22
N PHE A 43 21.84 -24.44 -3.36
CA PHE A 43 21.07 -24.37 -4.59
C PHE A 43 20.69 -25.78 -5.04
N VAL A 44 19.44 -26.16 -4.80
CA VAL A 44 18.85 -27.35 -5.42
C VAL A 44 18.61 -26.98 -6.88
N LYS A 45 19.34 -27.63 -7.79
CA LYS A 45 19.13 -27.54 -9.23
C LYS A 45 17.75 -28.12 -9.52
N ILE A 46 16.77 -27.26 -9.81
CA ILE A 46 15.44 -27.67 -10.25
C ILE A 46 15.65 -28.32 -11.62
N GLN A 47 15.48 -29.64 -11.67
CA GLN A 47 15.50 -30.39 -12.93
C GLN A 47 14.26 -29.96 -13.71
N GLU A 48 14.48 -29.22 -14.79
CA GLU A 48 13.44 -28.74 -15.69
C GLU A 48 12.70 -29.96 -16.28
N GLN A 49 11.44 -30.14 -15.88
CA GLN A 49 10.61 -31.21 -16.44
C GLN A 49 10.42 -30.95 -17.94
N PRO A 50 10.58 -31.98 -18.80
CA PRO A 50 10.44 -31.80 -20.24
C PRO A 50 9.03 -31.31 -20.55
N LYS A 51 8.98 -30.11 -21.15
CA LYS A 51 7.75 -29.44 -21.56
C LYS A 51 6.98 -30.32 -22.55
N PRO A 52 5.67 -30.56 -22.37
CA PRO A 52 4.89 -31.36 -23.32
C PRO A 52 4.92 -30.72 -24.71
N LEU A 53 5.29 -31.52 -25.72
CA LEU A 53 5.33 -31.08 -27.11
C LEU A 53 3.91 -30.67 -27.58
N PRO A 54 3.78 -29.58 -28.34
CA PRO A 54 2.49 -29.14 -28.87
C PRO A 54 1.91 -30.15 -29.87
N PRO A 55 0.57 -30.31 -29.92
CA PRO A 55 -0.08 -31.25 -30.82
C PRO A 55 0.10 -30.83 -32.29
N LYS A 56 0.47 -31.81 -33.11
CA LYS A 56 0.72 -31.68 -34.55
C LYS A 56 -0.55 -31.20 -35.28
N PRO A 57 -0.46 -30.24 -36.23
CA PRO A 57 -1.60 -29.78 -37.02
C PRO A 57 -2.26 -30.93 -37.80
N LYS A 58 -3.59 -30.99 -37.78
CA LYS A 58 -4.39 -31.94 -38.57
C LYS A 58 -4.22 -31.65 -40.06
N GLU A 59 -3.93 -32.69 -40.84
CA GLU A 59 -3.93 -32.64 -42.32
C GLU A 59 -5.32 -32.25 -42.86
N PRO A 60 -5.36 -31.50 -43.98
CA PRO A 60 -6.61 -31.16 -44.64
C PRO A 60 -7.26 -32.39 -45.29
N PRO A 61 -8.61 -32.44 -45.37
CA PRO A 61 -9.32 -33.60 -45.88
C PRO A 61 -9.15 -33.74 -47.40
N LYS A 62 -8.86 -34.97 -47.84
CA LYS A 62 -8.85 -35.36 -49.25
C LYS A 62 -10.25 -35.22 -49.86
N LYS A 63 -10.27 -34.69 -51.09
CA LYS A 63 -11.39 -34.61 -52.03
C LYS A 63 -11.94 -36.02 -52.32
N PRO A 64 -13.27 -36.23 -52.38
CA PRO A 64 -13.85 -37.54 -52.68
C PRO A 64 -13.95 -37.78 -54.19
N GLU A 65 -13.47 -38.95 -54.64
CA GLU A 65 -13.76 -39.54 -55.95
C GLU A 65 -15.12 -40.29 -55.93
N PRO A 66 -15.79 -40.47 -57.09
CA PRO A 66 -17.20 -40.82 -57.17
C PRO A 66 -17.49 -42.33 -57.30
N LYS A 67 -18.60 -42.72 -56.65
CA LYS A 67 -19.63 -43.76 -56.96
C LYS A 67 -19.23 -45.13 -57.55
N LYS A 68 -19.58 -46.18 -56.78
CA LYS A 68 -20.43 -47.38 -57.07
C LYS A 68 -20.29 -48.35 -55.89
N GLU A 69 -21.21 -49.19 -55.40
CA GLU A 69 -22.50 -49.74 -55.85
C GLU A 69 -23.23 -50.37 -54.61
N VAL A 70 -24.53 -50.08 -54.48
CA VAL A 70 -25.71 -50.84 -53.96
C VAL A 70 -25.58 -52.00 -52.92
N LYS A 71 -26.36 -51.92 -51.82
CA LYS A 71 -27.50 -52.82 -51.38
C LYS A 71 -27.81 -52.60 -49.88
N GLU A 72 -28.95 -51.98 -49.56
CA GLU A 72 -30.18 -52.59 -48.96
C GLU A 72 -29.97 -52.98 -47.47
N VAL A 73 -30.70 -52.48 -46.46
CA VAL A 73 -32.11 -52.78 -46.13
C VAL A 73 -32.67 -51.74 -45.11
N LYS A 74 -33.94 -51.37 -45.31
CA LYS A 74 -34.98 -50.78 -44.42
C LYS A 74 -34.71 -50.72 -42.91
N VAL A 75 -35.16 -49.64 -42.25
CA VAL A 75 -36.16 -49.64 -41.14
C VAL A 75 -36.54 -48.20 -40.71
N VAL A 76 -37.81 -47.86 -40.98
CA VAL A 76 -38.84 -47.15 -40.18
C VAL A 76 -38.60 -45.71 -39.67
N GLU A 77 -39.50 -44.84 -40.14
CA GLU A 77 -39.78 -43.46 -39.71
C GLU A 77 -40.47 -43.36 -38.34
N LYS A 78 -40.06 -42.39 -37.51
CA LYS A 78 -40.96 -41.39 -36.90
C LYS A 78 -40.17 -40.19 -36.32
N PRO A 79 -40.69 -38.94 -36.41
CA PRO A 79 -39.94 -37.70 -36.17
C PRO A 79 -40.28 -37.03 -34.82
N VAL A 80 -39.65 -35.86 -34.53
CA VAL A 80 -39.88 -34.81 -33.48
C VAL A 80 -38.62 -34.65 -32.59
N THR A 81 -37.94 -33.52 -32.36
CA THR A 81 -38.00 -32.07 -32.71
C THR A 81 -36.68 -31.44 -32.23
N PRO A 82 -36.15 -30.36 -32.84
CA PRO A 82 -35.12 -29.50 -32.24
C PRO A 82 -35.74 -28.23 -31.59
N PRO A 83 -35.18 -27.70 -30.48
CA PRO A 83 -35.63 -26.42 -29.93
C PRO A 83 -35.05 -25.22 -30.69
N LYS A 84 -35.90 -24.22 -30.77
CA LYS A 84 -35.91 -23.01 -31.59
C LYS A 84 -35.07 -21.89 -30.97
N LYS A 85 -34.29 -21.18 -31.78
CA LYS A 85 -33.83 -19.79 -31.54
C LYS A 85 -34.04 -18.99 -32.83
N VAL A 86 -34.05 -17.65 -32.70
CA VAL A 86 -34.15 -16.57 -33.71
C VAL A 86 -35.61 -16.08 -33.87
N GLU A 87 -36.02 -14.96 -33.25
CA GLU A 87 -35.74 -13.53 -33.48
C GLU A 87 -36.75 -12.86 -34.44
N LYS A 88 -37.51 -11.89 -33.88
CA LYS A 88 -37.93 -10.59 -34.43
C LYS A 88 -38.86 -10.49 -35.66
N ILE A 89 -40.07 -9.95 -35.45
CA ILE A 89 -40.85 -9.10 -36.38
C ILE A 89 -41.85 -8.27 -35.52
N GLN A 90 -41.69 -6.95 -35.35
CA GLN A 90 -42.36 -5.82 -36.05
C GLN A 90 -43.87 -5.60 -35.78
N GLN A 91 -44.22 -4.38 -35.33
CA GLN A 91 -45.27 -3.45 -35.81
C GLN A 91 -45.62 -2.45 -34.68
N VAL A 92 -45.37 -1.14 -34.71
CA VAL A 92 -45.59 -0.03 -35.67
C VAL A 92 -47.03 0.54 -35.62
N LYS A 93 -47.10 1.88 -35.54
CA LYS A 93 -48.24 2.86 -35.58
C LYS A 93 -48.77 3.21 -34.18
N LYS A 94 -48.82 4.48 -33.74
CA LYS A 94 -49.27 5.73 -34.41
C LYS A 94 -48.72 6.91 -33.57
N ALA A 95 -47.83 7.75 -34.09
CA ALA A 95 -48.08 9.01 -34.81
C ALA A 95 -48.82 10.08 -34.00
N GLU A 96 -48.06 10.98 -33.36
CA GLU A 96 -48.29 12.43 -33.43
C GLU A 96 -46.96 13.18 -33.20
N THR A 97 -46.62 13.97 -34.20
CA THR A 97 -45.56 14.99 -34.31
C THR A 97 -46.31 16.32 -34.60
N PRO A 98 -45.69 17.53 -34.65
CA PRO A 98 -44.28 17.89 -34.42
C PRO A 98 -44.07 19.26 -33.70
N LYS A 99 -42.77 19.62 -33.59
CA LYS A 99 -42.15 20.96 -33.47
C LYS A 99 -42.03 21.58 -32.09
N GLU A 100 -40.95 22.26 -31.72
CA GLU A 100 -39.58 22.47 -32.25
C GLU A 100 -38.94 23.38 -31.19
N THR A 101 -37.61 23.35 -31.06
CA THR A 101 -36.78 24.47 -30.55
C THR A 101 -37.00 24.95 -29.11
N VAL A 102 -35.97 24.89 -28.26
CA VAL A 102 -35.07 26.03 -28.04
C VAL A 102 -33.81 25.52 -27.34
N LYS A 103 -32.72 26.11 -27.80
CA LYS A 103 -31.31 25.91 -27.51
C LYS A 103 -30.89 27.06 -26.58
N THR A 104 -30.40 26.79 -25.38
CA THR A 104 -29.63 27.80 -24.63
C THR A 104 -28.69 27.17 -23.59
N GLU A 105 -27.45 26.96 -24.00
CA GLU A 105 -26.28 27.32 -23.19
C GLU A 105 -26.18 28.84 -23.14
N PRO A 106 -25.78 29.42 -22.00
CA PRO A 106 -24.98 30.62 -22.03
C PRO A 106 -23.67 30.43 -21.26
N LYS A 107 -22.62 30.40 -22.06
CA LYS A 107 -21.27 30.87 -21.78
C LYS A 107 -21.32 32.28 -21.18
N VAL A 108 -20.68 32.48 -20.02
CA VAL A 108 -20.30 33.82 -19.52
C VAL A 108 -18.79 33.90 -19.50
N GLU A 109 -18.31 34.62 -20.50
CA GLU A 109 -16.97 35.15 -20.66
C GLU A 109 -17.01 36.57 -20.07
N THR A 110 -16.32 36.82 -18.96
CA THR A 110 -16.08 38.17 -18.46
C THR A 110 -14.63 38.54 -18.65
N LYS A 111 -14.46 39.54 -19.52
CA LYS A 111 -13.26 40.30 -19.84
C LYS A 111 -12.64 41.00 -18.63
N VAL A 112 -11.30 40.99 -18.62
CA VAL A 112 -10.39 42.14 -18.49
C VAL A 112 -10.59 43.08 -17.30
N VAL A 113 -9.70 42.98 -16.31
CA VAL A 113 -9.08 44.18 -15.71
C VAL A 113 -7.57 43.96 -15.67
N THR A 114 -6.92 44.54 -16.68
CA THR A 114 -5.51 44.86 -16.71
C THR A 114 -5.32 46.14 -15.91
N THR A 115 -4.73 46.05 -14.72
CA THR A 115 -4.12 47.23 -14.07
C THR A 115 -2.62 47.08 -14.13
N THR A 116 -2.09 47.62 -15.22
CA THR A 116 -0.72 48.10 -15.38
C THR A 116 -0.41 49.03 -14.20
N THR A 117 0.51 48.62 -13.32
CA THR A 117 1.23 49.59 -12.47
C THR A 117 2.69 49.49 -12.85
N THR A 118 3.04 50.25 -13.87
CA THR A 118 4.39 50.64 -14.21
C THR A 118 4.91 51.51 -13.08
N VAL A 119 5.77 50.98 -12.22
CA VAL A 119 6.71 51.79 -11.44
C VAL A 119 8.10 51.48 -11.98
N THR A 120 8.51 52.36 -12.88
CA THR A 120 9.90 52.61 -13.20
C THR A 120 10.55 53.22 -11.96
N GLU A 121 11.29 52.43 -11.21
CA GLU A 121 12.30 52.98 -10.32
C GLU A 121 13.63 52.23 -10.48
N LYS A 122 14.54 52.97 -11.11
CA LYS A 122 15.94 52.69 -11.35
C LYS A 122 16.68 52.78 -10.02
N VAL A 123 17.07 51.65 -9.43
CA VAL A 123 18.02 51.63 -8.31
C VAL A 123 19.07 50.52 -8.50
N VAL A 124 20.24 50.99 -8.96
CA VAL A 124 21.59 50.62 -8.51
C VAL A 124 21.90 49.12 -8.39
N GLU A 125 22.56 48.63 -9.42
CA GLU A 125 23.30 47.37 -9.45
C GLU A 125 24.45 47.42 -8.41
N LYS A 126 24.24 46.74 -7.27
CA LYS A 126 25.28 46.50 -6.26
C LYS A 126 25.93 45.15 -6.58
N PRO A 127 27.28 45.04 -6.61
CA PRO A 127 27.94 43.82 -7.07
C PRO A 127 27.61 42.63 -6.16
N LYS A 128 27.17 41.53 -6.78
CA LYS A 128 26.91 40.24 -6.13
C LYS A 128 28.20 39.74 -5.45
N PRO A 129 28.17 39.37 -4.16
CA PRO A 129 29.25 38.59 -3.56
C PRO A 129 29.25 37.19 -4.17
N VAL A 130 30.45 36.70 -4.50
CA VAL A 130 30.72 35.31 -4.87
C VAL A 130 30.18 34.39 -3.77
N VAL A 131 29.13 33.63 -4.09
CA VAL A 131 28.64 32.56 -3.23
C VAL A 131 29.66 31.42 -3.33
N GLN A 132 30.43 31.24 -2.27
CA GLN A 132 31.25 30.06 -2.07
C GLN A 132 30.34 28.82 -2.05
N GLU A 133 30.67 27.84 -2.88
CA GLU A 133 29.96 26.56 -2.97
C GLU A 133 30.13 25.81 -1.64
N ALA A 134 29.09 25.80 -0.82
CA ALA A 134 29.03 25.02 0.40
C ALA A 134 29.09 23.51 0.05
N PRO A 135 29.77 22.67 0.85
CA PRO A 135 29.83 21.23 0.63
C PRO A 135 28.43 20.64 0.48
N LYS A 136 28.19 19.90 -0.61
CA LYS A 136 26.93 19.20 -0.87
C LYS A 136 26.53 18.39 0.37
N ALA A 137 25.45 18.83 1.02
CA ALA A 137 24.76 18.03 2.02
C ALA A 137 24.40 16.67 1.40
N GLN A 138 24.71 15.59 2.10
CA GLN A 138 24.18 14.27 1.79
C GLN A 138 22.65 14.36 1.72
N PRO A 139 21.99 13.65 0.78
CA PRO A 139 20.53 13.66 0.68
C PRO A 139 19.93 13.28 2.03
N ALA A 140 19.05 14.13 2.56
CA ALA A 140 18.20 13.75 3.69
C ALA A 140 17.46 12.46 3.32
N PRO A 141 17.33 11.47 4.23
CA PRO A 141 16.57 10.27 3.96
C PRO A 141 15.15 10.66 3.55
N ASP A 142 14.70 10.17 2.39
CA ASP A 142 13.34 10.40 1.92
C ASP A 142 12.33 10.01 3.03
N PRO A 143 11.42 10.89 3.44
CA PRO A 143 10.46 10.63 4.53
C PRO A 143 9.36 9.63 4.13
N SER A 144 9.51 8.95 3.01
CA SER A 144 8.52 8.00 2.51
C SER A 144 8.51 6.75 3.37
N PRO A 145 7.34 6.35 3.94
CA PRO A 145 7.28 5.18 4.81
C PRO A 145 7.73 3.91 4.09
N LYS A 146 8.69 3.19 4.67
CA LYS A 146 9.27 1.99 4.08
C LYS A 146 8.31 0.80 4.20
N ARG A 147 8.12 0.06 3.11
CA ARG A 147 7.24 -1.12 3.13
C ARG A 147 7.93 -2.29 3.82
N VAL A 148 7.34 -2.79 4.89
CA VAL A 148 7.88 -3.91 5.69
C VAL A 148 6.78 -4.90 6.03
N SER A 149 7.15 -6.17 6.23
CA SER A 149 6.24 -7.19 6.75
C SER A 149 6.19 -7.14 8.28
N ILE A 150 5.11 -7.65 8.87
CA ILE A 150 4.95 -7.74 10.32
C ILE A 150 5.43 -9.11 10.79
N GLY A 151 6.35 -9.14 11.76
CA GLY A 151 6.98 -10.35 12.27
C GLY A 151 8.24 -10.79 11.53
N GLY A 152 8.93 -11.78 12.08
CA GLY A 152 10.18 -12.32 11.51
C GLY A 152 11.29 -11.28 11.42
N SER A 153 11.78 -11.04 10.20
CA SER A 153 12.81 -10.02 9.89
C SER A 153 12.25 -8.61 9.69
N GLY A 154 10.92 -8.44 9.76
CA GLY A 154 10.25 -7.16 9.58
C GLY A 154 10.02 -6.40 10.88
N VAL A 155 8.93 -5.63 10.94
CA VAL A 155 8.56 -4.88 12.14
C VAL A 155 7.85 -5.76 13.16
N GLN A 156 8.16 -5.59 14.44
CA GLN A 156 7.52 -6.33 15.54
C GLN A 156 6.56 -5.44 16.33
N TRP A 157 5.46 -6.00 16.82
CA TRP A 157 4.56 -5.33 17.76
C TRP A 157 5.27 -5.06 19.11
N SER A 158 5.17 -3.83 19.61
CA SER A 158 5.44 -3.53 21.02
C SER A 158 4.17 -3.68 21.86
N ARG A 159 3.02 -3.32 21.27
CA ARG A 159 1.68 -3.60 21.77
C ARG A 159 0.86 -4.13 20.60
N SER A 160 0.45 -5.39 20.65
CA SER A 160 -0.38 -5.99 19.62
C SER A 160 -1.81 -5.42 19.65
N PRO A 161 -2.50 -5.40 18.50
CA PRO A 161 -3.91 -5.04 18.45
C PRO A 161 -4.75 -6.04 19.25
N ARG A 162 -5.63 -5.53 20.11
CA ARG A 162 -6.60 -6.35 20.85
C ARG A 162 -7.93 -6.30 20.14
N LEU A 163 -8.24 -7.38 19.41
CA LEU A 163 -9.49 -7.53 18.71
C LEU A 163 -10.37 -8.53 19.44
N THR A 164 -11.59 -8.13 19.75
CA THR A 164 -12.62 -8.99 20.33
C THR A 164 -13.81 -8.98 19.40
N VAL A 165 -14.09 -10.14 18.82
CA VAL A 165 -15.20 -10.37 17.88
C VAL A 165 -16.09 -11.49 18.41
N SER A 166 -17.39 -11.35 18.22
CA SER A 166 -18.37 -12.38 18.56
C SER A 166 -18.94 -13.04 17.30
N PRO A 167 -19.51 -14.25 17.39
CA PRO A 167 -20.17 -14.88 16.25
C PRO A 167 -21.26 -14.00 15.60
N LYS A 168 -21.92 -13.15 16.40
CA LYS A 168 -22.93 -12.18 15.92
C LYS A 168 -22.32 -11.10 15.04
N ASP A 169 -21.13 -10.60 15.42
CA ASP A 169 -20.39 -9.63 14.60
C ASP A 169 -19.94 -10.23 13.27
N LEU A 170 -19.71 -11.54 13.28
CA LEU A 170 -19.33 -12.35 12.13
C LEU A 170 -20.54 -12.96 11.41
N GLN A 171 -21.79 -12.63 11.76
CA GLN A 171 -23.00 -13.20 11.13
C GLN A 171 -22.93 -14.73 10.93
N GLY A 172 -22.23 -15.45 11.81
CA GLY A 172 -22.03 -16.90 11.73
C GLY A 172 -21.04 -17.41 10.66
N GLU A 173 -20.28 -16.53 9.99
CA GLU A 173 -19.37 -16.89 8.89
C GLU A 173 -17.92 -16.44 9.16
N ALA A 174 -16.94 -17.22 8.74
CA ALA A 174 -15.54 -16.82 8.80
C ALA A 174 -15.25 -15.71 7.78
N ARG A 175 -14.50 -14.69 8.20
CA ARG A 175 -14.18 -13.52 7.36
C ARG A 175 -12.72 -13.12 7.50
N SER A 176 -12.18 -12.48 6.46
CA SER A 176 -10.80 -11.97 6.47
C SER A 176 -10.80 -10.48 6.16
N VAL A 177 -10.02 -9.72 6.94
CA VAL A 177 -9.82 -8.28 6.75
C VAL A 177 -8.33 -8.02 6.58
N VAL A 178 -7.95 -7.24 5.57
CA VAL A 178 -6.56 -6.80 5.41
C VAL A 178 -6.51 -5.30 5.61
N VAL A 179 -5.61 -4.86 6.49
CA VAL A 179 -5.37 -3.45 6.75
C VAL A 179 -3.94 -3.06 6.43
N LEU A 180 -3.78 -1.92 5.78
CA LEU A 180 -2.52 -1.23 5.62
C LEU A 180 -2.33 -0.28 6.81
N ILE A 181 -1.20 -0.42 7.48
CA ILE A 181 -0.85 0.31 8.69
C ILE A 181 0.37 1.16 8.39
N GLU A 182 0.27 2.46 8.67
CA GLU A 182 1.41 3.38 8.61
C GLU A 182 1.80 3.75 10.03
N ALA A 183 3.10 3.66 10.33
CA ALA A 183 3.64 4.03 11.62
C ALA A 183 4.86 4.94 11.48
N ASP A 184 5.05 5.81 12.46
CA ASP A 184 6.21 6.70 12.54
C ASP A 184 7.49 5.94 12.96
N GLU A 185 8.61 6.65 12.95
CA GLU A 185 9.93 6.17 13.39
C GLU A 185 9.92 5.60 14.83
N LYS A 186 8.98 6.05 15.68
CA LYS A 186 8.82 5.62 17.07
C LYS A 186 7.87 4.43 17.21
N GLY A 187 7.33 3.92 16.10
CA GLY A 187 6.37 2.83 16.04
C GLY A 187 4.93 3.22 16.43
N LYS A 188 4.61 4.51 16.56
CA LYS A 188 3.23 4.97 16.74
C LYS A 188 2.51 4.88 15.41
N ILE A 189 1.31 4.31 15.43
CA ILE A 189 0.45 4.22 14.25
C ILE A 189 -0.12 5.61 13.94
N ILE A 190 0.16 6.10 12.74
CA ILE A 190 -0.29 7.40 12.25
C ILE A 190 -1.50 7.27 11.32
N ASN A 191 -1.63 6.14 10.63
CA ASN A 191 -2.72 5.90 9.69
C ASN A 191 -3.05 4.41 9.61
N VAL A 192 -4.33 4.11 9.39
CA VAL A 192 -4.84 2.75 9.19
C VAL A 192 -5.87 2.80 8.09
N ARG A 193 -5.67 2.00 7.05
CA ARG A 193 -6.58 1.89 5.91
C ARG A 193 -6.96 0.44 5.69
N VAL A 194 -8.24 0.16 5.47
CA VAL A 194 -8.69 -1.17 5.04
C VAL A 194 -8.39 -1.33 3.55
N THR A 195 -7.59 -2.34 3.20
CA THR A 195 -7.28 -2.69 1.81
C THR A 195 -8.18 -3.82 1.31
N ARG A 196 -8.62 -4.71 2.20
CA ARG A 196 -9.64 -5.72 1.95
C ARG A 196 -10.64 -5.74 3.10
N SER A 197 -11.89 -5.44 2.78
CA SER A 197 -13.02 -5.45 3.72
C SER A 197 -13.54 -6.86 3.96
N SER A 198 -14.08 -7.10 5.15
CA SER A 198 -14.88 -8.30 5.45
C SER A 198 -16.25 -8.32 4.76
N GLY A 199 -16.71 -7.18 4.23
CA GLY A 199 -18.09 -7.00 3.79
C GLY A 199 -19.03 -6.48 4.89
N ILE A 200 -18.55 -6.34 6.13
CA ILE A 200 -19.30 -5.75 7.24
C ILE A 200 -18.56 -4.52 7.77
N SER A 201 -19.12 -3.34 7.54
CA SER A 201 -18.48 -2.07 7.96
C SER A 201 -18.24 -1.99 9.47
N SER A 202 -19.18 -2.48 10.29
CA SER A 202 -19.01 -2.46 11.75
C SER A 202 -17.85 -3.35 12.23
N LEU A 203 -17.59 -4.46 11.52
CA LEU A 203 -16.48 -5.37 11.80
C LEU A 203 -15.14 -4.74 11.39
N ASP A 204 -15.07 -4.17 10.19
CA ASP A 204 -13.90 -3.45 9.71
C ASP A 204 -13.53 -2.29 10.65
N ASP A 205 -14.51 -1.53 11.11
CA ASP A 205 -14.30 -0.45 12.08
C ASP A 205 -13.75 -0.98 13.42
N LYS A 206 -14.18 -2.16 13.89
CA LYS A 206 -13.60 -2.79 15.09
C LYS A 206 -12.13 -3.13 14.87
N VAL A 207 -11.79 -3.69 13.70
CA VAL A 207 -10.40 -4.00 13.35
C VAL A 207 -9.56 -2.73 13.32
N VAL A 208 -10.05 -1.68 12.64
CA VAL A 208 -9.35 -0.38 12.56
C VAL A 208 -9.14 0.21 13.96
N ARG A 209 -10.14 0.19 14.83
CA ARG A 209 -10.01 0.67 16.22
C ARG A 209 -9.00 -0.14 17.02
N ALA A 210 -9.03 -1.47 16.92
CA ALA A 210 -8.08 -2.36 17.60
C ALA A 210 -6.64 -2.07 17.16
N VAL A 211 -6.44 -1.84 15.86
CA VAL A 211 -5.14 -1.49 15.28
C VAL A 211 -4.70 -0.10 15.70
N ARG A 212 -5.56 0.91 15.71
CA ARG A 212 -5.19 2.26 16.19
C ARG A 212 -4.69 2.28 17.64
N GLY A 213 -5.15 1.34 18.47
CA GLY A 213 -4.68 1.19 19.85
C GLY A 213 -3.36 0.42 20.01
N ALA A 214 -2.86 -0.17 18.93
CA ALA A 214 -1.63 -0.94 18.88
C ALA A 214 -0.39 -0.04 18.74
N LYS A 215 0.80 -0.63 18.85
CA LYS A 215 2.07 0.07 18.67
C LYS A 215 3.13 -0.90 18.16
N PHE A 216 3.95 -0.47 17.22
CA PHE A 216 5.13 -1.19 16.78
C PHE A 216 6.35 -0.88 17.66
N LYS A 217 7.38 -1.72 17.59
CA LYS A 217 8.73 -1.33 17.99
C LYS A 217 9.29 -0.40 16.90
N PRO A 218 10.12 0.61 17.25
CA PRO A 218 10.85 1.40 16.27
C PRO A 218 11.56 0.49 15.27
N TYR A 219 11.33 0.73 13.98
CA TYR A 219 12.00 -0.04 12.94
C TYR A 219 13.35 0.62 12.63
N MET A 220 14.43 -0.13 12.89
CA MET A 220 15.80 0.36 12.78
C MET A 220 16.50 -0.32 11.61
N GLU A 221 17.13 0.47 10.76
CA GLU A 221 17.99 0.00 9.67
C GLU A 221 19.28 0.82 9.70
N ASN A 222 20.44 0.15 9.77
CA ASN A 222 21.75 0.81 9.90
C ASN A 222 21.86 1.82 11.07
N GLY A 223 21.12 1.59 12.16
CA GLY A 223 21.10 2.47 13.34
C GLY A 223 20.17 3.68 13.22
N VAL A 224 19.48 3.84 12.09
CA VAL A 224 18.52 4.93 11.84
C VAL A 224 17.09 4.39 11.93
N ALA A 225 16.20 5.13 12.59
CA ALA A 225 14.78 4.80 12.68
C ALA A 225 14.05 5.28 11.42
N TYR A 226 13.16 4.46 10.87
CA TYR A 226 12.38 4.82 9.68
C TYR A 226 10.88 4.71 9.94
N PRO A 227 10.06 5.60 9.35
CA PRO A 227 8.62 5.38 9.27
C PRO A 227 8.35 4.19 8.36
N ILE A 228 7.27 3.47 8.64
CA ILE A 228 6.98 2.21 7.95
C ILE A 228 5.53 2.11 7.47
N ARG A 229 5.33 1.25 6.47
CA ARG A 229 4.06 0.79 5.93
C ARG A 229 4.02 -0.73 5.98
N ALA A 230 3.01 -1.31 6.60
CA ALA A 230 2.88 -2.75 6.71
C ALA A 230 1.44 -3.21 6.52
N GLU A 231 1.25 -4.35 5.86
CA GLU A 231 -0.07 -4.97 5.72
C GLU A 231 -0.25 -6.06 6.77
N GLN A 232 -1.37 -6.00 7.48
CA GLN A 232 -1.76 -6.99 8.48
C GLN A 232 -3.05 -7.68 8.02
N PRO A 233 -3.00 -8.99 7.69
CA PRO A 233 -4.20 -9.79 7.56
C PRO A 233 -4.76 -10.15 8.95
N PHE A 234 -6.09 -10.18 9.05
CA PHE A 234 -6.85 -10.63 10.20
C PHE A 234 -7.86 -11.67 9.72
N ASP A 235 -7.65 -12.91 10.11
CA ASP A 235 -8.59 -14.00 9.86
C ASP A 235 -9.48 -14.19 11.09
N LEU A 236 -10.78 -14.01 10.88
CA LEU A 236 -11.80 -13.95 11.94
C LEU A 236 -12.72 -15.15 11.78
N THR A 237 -12.72 -16.02 12.78
CA THR A 237 -13.56 -17.22 12.84
C THR A 237 -14.65 -17.04 13.91
N PRO A 238 -15.88 -17.52 13.66
CA PRO A 238 -16.99 -17.45 14.62
C PRO A 238 -16.73 -18.26 15.88
#